data_AF-K7MBD9-F1
#
_entry.id   AF-K7MBD9-F1
#
_cell.length_a   1.000
_cell.length_b   1.000
_cell.length_c   1.000
_cell.angle_alpha   90.00
_cell.angle_beta   90.00
_cell.angle_gamma   90.00
#
_symmetry.space_group_name_H-M   'P 1'
#
loop_
_entity.id
_entity.type
_entity.pdbx_description
1 polymer ?
#
loop_
_entity_poly.entity_id
_entity_poly.type
_entity_poly.pdbx_seq_one_letter_code
_entity_poly.pdbx_strand_id
1 'polypeptide(L)'
;MNGYISLYGGEPCPPIFRSLIASMEDIMDNHVICAIYRLPDAHKHISRPPQGVKFLKKIVEIGDLKPEPVLWHEDSGRRHHSENGR
;
A
#
# COMPACT_ATOMS: atom_id res chain seq x y z
N MET A 1 -11.94 -1.44 -12.55
CA MET A 1 -10.77 -1.86 -13.33
C MET A 1 -10.57 -0.84 -14.43
N ASN A 2 -9.40 -0.20 -14.54
CA ASN A 2 -9.13 0.83 -15.54
C ASN A 2 -7.99 0.37 -16.44
N GLY A 3 -8.25 0.21 -17.74
CA GLY A 3 -7.31 -0.34 -18.71
C GLY A 3 -8.05 -0.74 -19.98
N TYR A 4 -7.38 -1.53 -20.80
CA TYR A 4 -7.92 -2.03 -22.07
C TYR A 4 -8.05 -3.55 -22.01
N ILE A 5 -9.11 -4.09 -22.62
CA ILE A 5 -9.34 -5.53 -22.74
C ILE A 5 -9.35 -5.88 -24.22
N SER A 6 -8.65 -6.94 -24.59
CA SER A 6 -8.77 -7.54 -25.92
C SER A 6 -9.01 -9.04 -25.83
N LEU A 7 -9.70 -9.58 -26.83
CA LEU A 7 -9.90 -11.02 -26.94
C LEU A 7 -8.54 -11.71 -27.08
N TYR A 8 -8.42 -12.85 -26.41
CA TYR A 8 -7.35 -13.79 -26.65
C TYR A 8 -7.56 -14.44 -28.02
N GLY A 9 -6.48 -14.78 -28.74
CA GLY A 9 -6.57 -15.35 -30.10
C GLY A 9 -7.17 -16.76 -30.18
N GLY A 10 -7.41 -17.41 -29.03
CA GLY A 10 -8.10 -18.70 -28.91
C GLY A 10 -9.53 -18.56 -28.38
N GLU A 11 -10.11 -19.67 -27.91
CA GLU A 11 -11.42 -19.67 -27.27
C GLU A 11 -11.35 -18.94 -25.91
N PRO A 12 -12.07 -17.81 -25.71
CA PRO A 12 -11.99 -17.04 -24.47
C PRO A 12 -12.62 -17.75 -23.27
N CYS A 13 -13.57 -18.65 -23.48
CA CYS A 13 -14.31 -19.33 -22.43
C CYS A 13 -14.50 -20.80 -22.80
N PRO A 14 -13.44 -21.62 -22.79
CA PRO A 14 -13.58 -23.04 -23.09
C PRO A 14 -14.48 -23.67 -22.02
N PRO A 15 -15.46 -24.52 -22.39
CA PRO A 15 -16.39 -25.12 -21.44
C PRO A 15 -15.71 -26.11 -20.48
N ILE A 16 -14.56 -26.65 -20.87
CA ILE A 16 -13.71 -27.51 -20.03
C ILE A 16 -12.33 -26.85 -19.94
N PHE A 17 -11.90 -26.52 -18.72
CA PHE A 17 -10.54 -26.06 -18.46
C PHE A 17 -9.73 -27.21 -17.85
N ARG A 18 -8.79 -27.75 -18.61
CA ARG A 18 -8.00 -28.91 -18.20
C ARG A 18 -6.91 -28.54 -17.20
N SER A 19 -6.80 -29.33 -16.15
CA SER A 19 -5.72 -29.19 -15.18
C SER A 19 -4.38 -29.60 -15.79
N LEU A 20 -3.34 -28.80 -15.52
CA LEU A 20 -1.96 -29.15 -15.86
C LEU A 20 -1.29 -30.01 -14.78
N ILE A 21 -1.96 -30.24 -13.65
CA ILE A 21 -1.47 -30.99 -12.50
C ILE A 21 -2.22 -32.32 -12.45
N ALA A 22 -1.49 -33.43 -12.56
CA ALA A 22 -2.06 -34.78 -12.67
C ALA A 22 -2.97 -35.20 -11.51
N SER A 23 -2.80 -34.60 -10.32
CA SER A 23 -3.61 -34.87 -9.13
C SER A 23 -4.79 -33.93 -8.95
N MET A 24 -5.10 -33.08 -9.93
CA MET A 24 -6.15 -32.08 -9.83
C MET A 24 -7.15 -32.22 -10.97
N GLU A 25 -8.43 -32.09 -10.63
CA GLU A 25 -9.54 -32.28 -11.55
C GLU A 25 -9.66 -31.13 -12.56
N ASP A 26 -10.20 -31.46 -13.72
CA ASP A 26 -10.56 -30.47 -14.74
C ASP A 26 -11.78 -29.67 -14.27
N ILE A 27 -11.82 -28.39 -14.65
CA ILE A 27 -13.01 -27.56 -14.41
C ILE A 27 -14.00 -27.84 -15.53
N MET A 28 -15.16 -28.38 -15.14
CA MET A 28 -16.31 -28.58 -16.02
C MET A 28 -17.23 -27.35 -15.94
N ASP A 29 -17.88 -27.00 -17.05
CA ASP A 29 -18.85 -25.90 -17.13
C ASP A 29 -18.26 -24.54 -16.71
N ASN A 30 -17.12 -24.19 -17.32
CA ASN A 30 -16.44 -22.93 -17.03
C ASN A 30 -17.26 -21.73 -17.52
N HIS A 31 -17.61 -20.85 -16.59
CA HIS A 31 -18.34 -19.60 -16.82
C HIS A 31 -17.44 -18.34 -16.78
N VAL A 32 -16.12 -18.51 -16.81
CA VAL A 32 -15.15 -17.42 -16.73
C VAL A 32 -14.48 -17.18 -18.09
N ILE A 33 -14.46 -15.92 -18.51
CA ILE A 33 -13.82 -15.47 -19.73
C ILE A 33 -12.35 -15.10 -19.46
N CYS A 34 -11.46 -15.68 -20.25
CA CYS A 34 -10.06 -15.29 -20.39
C CYS A 34 -9.91 -14.17 -21.42
N ALA A 35 -9.22 -13.11 -21.04
CA ALA A 35 -8.93 -11.99 -21.92
C ALA A 35 -7.54 -11.40 -21.62
N ILE A 36 -6.97 -10.70 -22.60
CA ILE A 36 -5.72 -9.98 -22.42
C ILE A 36 -6.04 -8.62 -21.83
N TYR A 37 -5.43 -8.31 -20.68
CA TYR A 37 -5.58 -7.02 -20.02
C TYR A 37 -4.34 -6.16 -20.22
N ARG A 38 -4.52 -4.93 -20.70
CA ARG A 38 -3.45 -3.92 -20.81
C ARG A 38 -3.71 -2.78 -19.83
N LEU A 39 -2.65 -2.38 -19.13
CA LEU A 39 -2.67 -1.19 -18.27
C LEU A 39 -3.08 0.06 -19.07
N PRO A 40 -3.71 1.04 -18.41
CA PRO A 40 -4.00 2.32 -19.03
C PRO A 40 -2.69 3.07 -19.30
N ASP A 41 -2.77 4.12 -20.11
CA ASP A 41 -1.59 4.91 -20.44
C ASP A 41 -0.96 5.51 -19.17
N ALA A 42 0.37 5.46 -19.12
CA ALA A 42 1.12 5.94 -17.97
C ALA A 42 0.90 7.44 -17.79
N HIS A 43 0.66 7.85 -16.55
CA HIS A 43 0.56 9.26 -16.18
C HIS A 43 1.44 9.55 -14.96
N LYS A 44 1.79 10.82 -14.78
CA LYS A 44 2.56 11.26 -13.62
C LYS A 44 1.79 10.97 -12.33
N HIS A 45 2.42 10.26 -11.39
CA HIS A 45 1.82 9.93 -10.10
C HIS A 45 1.40 11.20 -9.34
N ILE A 46 0.17 11.19 -8.84
CA ILE A 46 -0.38 12.26 -8.02
C ILE A 46 -0.13 11.91 -6.55
N SER A 47 0.91 12.48 -5.95
CA SER A 47 1.31 12.21 -4.55
C SER A 47 0.43 12.93 -3.53
N ARG A 48 -0.88 12.73 -3.60
CA ARG A 48 -1.84 13.16 -2.59
C ARG A 48 -3.02 12.17 -2.53
N PRO A 49 -3.72 12.08 -1.40
CA PRO A 49 -4.89 11.22 -1.30
C PRO A 49 -5.96 11.60 -2.35
N PRO A 50 -6.64 10.61 -2.98
CA PRO A 50 -7.70 10.88 -3.95
C PRO A 50 -8.87 11.67 -3.33
N GLN A 51 -9.58 12.41 -4.16
CA GLN A 51 -10.81 13.09 -3.74
C GLN A 51 -11.83 12.05 -3.23
N GLY A 52 -12.45 12.34 -2.09
CA GLY A 52 -13.45 11.46 -1.48
C GLY A 52 -12.86 10.33 -0.63
N VAL A 53 -11.53 10.27 -0.45
CA VAL A 53 -10.93 9.32 0.50
C VAL A 53 -11.51 9.56 1.90
N LYS A 54 -11.95 8.48 2.56
CA LYS A 54 -12.34 8.51 3.97
C LYS A 54 -11.16 8.04 4.79
N PHE A 55 -10.58 8.94 5.58
CA PHE A 55 -9.50 8.57 6.49
C PHE A 55 -10.06 7.70 7.61
N LEU A 56 -9.34 6.62 7.92
CA LEU A 56 -9.65 5.76 9.06
C LEU A 56 -9.47 6.52 10.37
N LYS A 57 -10.11 6.03 11.43
CA LYS A 57 -9.94 6.58 12.78
C LYS A 57 -8.46 6.53 13.15
N LYS A 58 -7.91 7.66 13.62
CA LYS A 58 -6.55 7.71 14.16
C LYS A 58 -6.48 6.79 15.38
N ILE A 59 -5.51 5.88 15.36
CA ILE A 59 -5.23 4.95 16.46
C ILE A 59 -4.09 5.45 17.36
N VAL A 60 -3.28 6.38 16.87
CA VAL A 60 -2.18 6.98 17.61
C VAL A 60 -2.75 7.98 18.61
N GLU A 61 -2.49 7.74 19.88
CA GLU A 61 -2.85 8.59 21.00
C GLU A 61 -1.68 9.48 21.44
N ILE A 62 -1.96 10.46 22.31
CA ILE A 62 -0.93 11.38 22.81
C ILE A 62 0.17 10.64 23.58
N GLY A 63 -0.18 9.54 24.27
CA GLY A 63 0.78 8.70 24.99
C GLY A 63 1.76 7.95 24.08
N ASP A 64 1.42 7.77 22.80
CA ASP A 64 2.31 7.14 21.81
C ASP A 64 3.33 8.14 21.23
N LEU A 65 3.11 9.44 21.46
CA LEU A 65 3.98 10.49 20.96
C LEU A 65 5.13 10.72 21.96
N LYS A 66 6.36 10.72 21.45
CA LYS A 66 7.50 11.23 22.22
C LYS A 66 7.24 12.72 22.52
N PRO A 67 7.45 13.19 23.77
CA PRO A 67 7.38 14.62 24.06
C PRO A 67 8.40 15.38 23.21
N GLU A 68 8.12 16.66 22.94
CA GLU A 68 9.04 17.50 22.20
C GLU A 68 10.43 17.48 22.87
N PRO A 69 11.50 17.25 22.11
CA PRO A 69 12.85 17.25 22.68
C PRO A 69 13.17 18.65 23.20
N VAL A 70 13.79 18.72 24.38
CA VAL A 70 14.31 19.98 24.94
C VAL A 70 15.30 20.59 23.96
N LEU A 71 15.14 21.88 23.67
CA LEU A 71 16.07 22.60 22.80
C LEU A 71 17.43 22.72 23.51
N TRP A 72 18.52 22.52 22.78
CA TRP A 72 19.88 22.48 23.33
C TRP A 72 20.32 23.75 24.10
N HIS A 73 19.64 24.88 23.88
CA HIS A 73 19.92 26.16 24.56
C HIS A 73 19.01 26.40 25.79
N GLU A 74 18.01 25.54 26.00
CA GLU A 74 17.12 25.56 27.17
C GLU A 74 17.62 24.60 28.27
N ASP A 75 18.65 23.78 27.99
CA ASP A 75 19.41 23.01 28.99
C ASP A 75 20.38 23.90 29.78
N SER A 76 19.84 24.97 30.38
CA SER A 76 20.59 25.94 31.17
C SER A 76 20.68 25.49 32.63
N GLY A 77 21.44 24.43 32.94
CA GLY A 77 21.48 24.01 34.36
C GLY A 77 22.53 23.03 34.88
N ARG A 78 23.36 22.35 34.08
CA ARG A 78 24.30 21.33 34.63
C ARG A 78 25.78 21.64 34.59
N ARG A 79 26.17 22.88 34.28
CA ARG A 79 27.57 23.31 34.37
C ARG A 79 27.69 24.75 34.83
N HIS A 80 27.63 25.02 36.14
CA HIS A 80 28.38 26.14 36.71
C HIS A 80 28.83 25.81 38.15
N HIS A 81 30.12 25.54 38.28
CA HIS A 81 31.05 25.90 39.37
C HIS A 81 30.68 25.60 40.84
N SER A 82 31.07 24.40 41.31
CA SER A 82 31.46 24.21 42.71
C SER A 82 32.97 24.48 42.82
N GLU A 83 33.35 25.69 43.24
CA GLU A 83 34.53 26.05 44.04
C GLU A 83 34.85 27.54 43.82
N ASN A 84 34.20 28.40 44.60
CA ASN A 84 34.70 29.74 44.86
C ASN A 84 35.88 29.62 45.83
N GLY A 85 37.09 29.82 45.30
CA GLY A 85 38.27 30.12 46.10
C GLY A 85 38.31 31.59 46.50
N ARG A 86 38.40 31.83 47.81
CA ARG A 86 39.01 32.94 48.58
C ARG A 86 38.14 33.39 49.74
#